data_AF-A0A847GV45-F1
#
_entry.id   AF-A0A847GV45-F1
#
_cell.length_a   1.000
_cell.length_b   1.000
_cell.length_c   1.000
_cell.angle_alpha   90.00
_cell.angle_beta   90.00
_cell.angle_gamma   90.00
#
_symmetry.space_group_name_H-M   'P 1'
#
loop_
_entity.id
_entity.type
_entity.pdbx_description
1 polymer ?
#
loop_
_entity_poly.entity_id
_entity_poly.type
_entity_poly.pdbx_seq_one_letter_code
_entity_poly.pdbx_strand_id
1 'polypeptide(L)'
;MLSRVQSYSEDGRQMVLWQELGEGAPTLIGFARLCSDALAANYASPLPALSEEALAILYLARRRGAMEIKGVNQAFDSSERFLAVCVELDLDRVFILKRRGDPEQNIRFLDGFRQLCAAGLVMHHLLRDFSLTIRGFEIARSIRREDVPVLAPLAEEQLLDDF
;
A
#
# COMPACT_ATOMS: atom_id res chain seq x y z
N MET A 1 26.57 -25.19 -15.11
CA MET A 1 25.32 -25.95 -15.29
C MET A 1 24.36 -25.08 -16.06
N LEU A 2 24.06 -25.44 -17.30
CA LEU A 2 23.14 -24.72 -18.18
C LEU A 2 21.71 -24.88 -17.66
N SER A 3 21.01 -23.76 -17.48
CA SER A 3 19.63 -23.73 -17.00
C SER A 3 18.71 -24.41 -18.01
N ARG A 4 17.87 -25.33 -17.53
CA ARG A 4 16.69 -25.75 -18.27
C ARG A 4 15.75 -24.55 -18.32
N VAL A 5 15.69 -23.87 -19.45
CA VAL A 5 14.56 -23.01 -19.78
C VAL A 5 13.35 -23.94 -19.92
N GLN A 6 12.56 -24.03 -18.86
CA GLN A 6 11.24 -24.67 -18.93
C GLN A 6 10.40 -23.86 -19.92
N SER A 7 10.09 -24.45 -21.07
CA SER A 7 9.11 -23.89 -21.98
C SER A 7 7.74 -23.98 -21.32
N TYR A 8 7.28 -22.89 -20.71
CA TYR A 8 5.89 -22.79 -20.27
C TYR A 8 4.99 -22.88 -21.52
N SER A 9 4.06 -23.83 -21.54
CA SER A 9 3.01 -23.90 -22.55
C SER A 9 2.18 -22.60 -22.54
N GLU A 10 1.57 -22.24 -23.66
CA GLU A 10 0.73 -21.05 -23.75
C GLU A 10 -0.42 -21.09 -22.73
N ASP A 11 -1.01 -22.27 -22.49
CA ASP A 11 -2.03 -22.49 -21.45
C ASP A 11 -1.48 -22.21 -20.03
N GLY A 12 -0.25 -22.63 -19.75
CA GLY A 12 0.41 -22.35 -18.48
C GLY A 12 0.66 -20.86 -18.28
N ARG A 13 1.04 -20.14 -19.34
CA ARG A 13 1.19 -18.66 -19.30
C ARG A 13 -0.14 -17.95 -19.08
N GLN A 14 -1.20 -18.41 -19.72
CA GLN A 14 -2.54 -17.83 -19.51
C GLN A 14 -3.03 -18.06 -18.08
N MET A 15 -2.85 -19.25 -17.51
CA MET A 15 -3.23 -19.51 -16.11
C MET A 15 -2.47 -18.62 -15.12
N VAL A 16 -1.16 -18.43 -15.32
CA VAL A 16 -0.36 -17.51 -14.49
C VAL A 16 -0.88 -16.08 -14.61
N LEU A 17 -1.17 -15.61 -15.82
CA LEU A 17 -1.73 -14.27 -16.03
C LEU A 17 -3.09 -14.09 -15.34
N TRP A 18 -3.97 -15.10 -15.39
CA TRP A 18 -5.26 -15.06 -14.70
C TRP A 18 -5.11 -14.99 -13.18
N GLN A 19 -4.16 -15.74 -12.62
CA GLN A 19 -3.87 -15.70 -11.20
C GLN A 19 -3.32 -14.32 -10.79
N GLU A 20 -2.38 -13.76 -11.56
CA GLU A 20 -1.82 -12.43 -11.33
C GLU A 20 -2.90 -11.34 -11.35
N LEU A 21 -3.86 -11.43 -12.28
CA LEU A 21 -5.01 -10.53 -12.32
C LEU A 21 -5.88 -10.67 -11.06
N GLY A 22 -6.13 -11.91 -10.60
CA GLY A 22 -6.90 -12.19 -9.38
C GLY A 22 -6.21 -11.70 -8.10
N GLU A 23 -4.88 -11.54 -8.11
CA GLU A 23 -4.09 -11.08 -6.96
C GLU A 23 -3.78 -9.57 -6.99
N GLY A 24 -4.28 -8.85 -8.01
CA GLY A 24 -4.10 -7.40 -8.14
C GLY A 24 -2.75 -6.97 -8.70
N ALA A 25 -2.05 -7.86 -9.41
CA ALA A 25 -0.73 -7.58 -9.99
C ALA A 25 -0.65 -6.30 -10.84
N PRO A 26 -1.65 -5.94 -11.69
CA PRO A 26 -1.57 -4.70 -12.46
C PRO A 26 -1.43 -3.44 -11.60
N THR A 27 -2.17 -3.36 -10.49
CA THR A 27 -2.09 -2.24 -9.56
C THR A 27 -0.75 -2.21 -8.82
N LEU A 28 -0.27 -3.38 -8.38
CA LEU A 28 1.03 -3.53 -7.73
C LEU A 28 2.19 -3.10 -8.65
N ILE A 29 2.15 -3.51 -9.92
CA ILE A 29 3.11 -3.07 -10.95
C ILE A 29 3.05 -1.55 -11.14
N GLY A 30 1.85 -0.98 -11.17
CA GLY A 30 1.66 0.47 -11.22
C GLY A 30 2.33 1.20 -10.05
N PHE A 31 2.13 0.73 -8.82
CA PHE A 31 2.78 1.31 -7.64
C PHE A 31 4.29 1.13 -7.66
N ALA A 32 4.78 -0.07 -7.99
CA ALA A 32 6.20 -0.35 -8.11
C ALA A 32 6.86 0.57 -9.15
N ARG A 33 6.18 0.83 -10.27
CA ARG A 33 6.65 1.76 -11.31
C ARG A 33 6.74 3.19 -10.79
N LEU A 34 5.73 3.68 -10.09
CA LEU A 34 5.75 5.01 -9.49
C LEU A 34 6.90 5.18 -8.48
N CYS A 35 7.13 4.19 -7.62
CA CYS A 35 8.26 4.17 -6.70
C CYS A 35 9.61 4.22 -7.46
N SER A 36 9.74 3.40 -8.52
CA SER A 36 10.95 3.35 -9.35
C SER A 36 11.21 4.68 -10.05
N ASP A 37 10.19 5.31 -10.62
CA ASP A 37 10.33 6.59 -11.32
C ASP A 37 10.70 7.71 -10.34
N ALA A 38 10.09 7.74 -9.15
CA ALA A 38 10.43 8.71 -8.10
C ALA A 38 11.86 8.54 -7.58
N LEU A 39 12.32 7.29 -7.40
CA LEU A 39 13.69 6.97 -7.00
C LEU A 39 14.70 7.42 -8.07
N ALA A 40 14.43 7.15 -9.35
CA ALA A 40 15.29 7.55 -10.45
C ALA A 40 15.36 9.08 -10.61
N ALA A 41 14.28 9.79 -10.29
CA ALA A 41 14.19 11.25 -10.40
C ALA A 41 14.76 12.01 -9.19
N ASN A 42 15.36 11.34 -8.18
CA ASN A 42 15.80 11.93 -6.91
C ASN A 42 14.69 12.69 -6.14
N TYR A 43 13.45 12.23 -6.28
CA TYR A 43 12.25 12.76 -5.63
C TYR A 43 11.88 14.21 -5.98
N ALA A 44 10.58 14.52 -6.02
CA ALA A 44 10.10 15.87 -6.28
C ALA A 44 10.38 16.81 -5.09
N SER A 45 10.87 18.03 -5.39
CA SER A 45 11.02 19.13 -4.42
C SER A 45 10.47 20.43 -5.05
N PRO A 46 9.52 21.13 -4.42
CA PRO A 46 8.92 20.85 -3.11
C PRO A 46 8.01 19.60 -3.13
N LEU A 47 7.69 19.07 -1.95
CA LEU A 47 6.73 17.97 -1.81
C LEU A 47 5.33 18.45 -2.24
N PRO A 48 4.61 17.71 -3.10
CA PRO A 48 3.21 18.01 -3.39
C PRO A 48 2.34 17.91 -2.13
N ALA A 49 1.20 18.61 -2.12
CA ALA A 49 0.22 18.46 -1.06
C ALA A 49 -0.30 17.00 -1.02
N LEU A 50 -0.34 16.43 0.17
CA LEU A 50 -0.82 15.06 0.41
C LEU A 50 -2.27 15.08 0.88
N SER A 51 -3.03 14.08 0.44
CA SER A 51 -4.38 13.79 0.96
C SER A 51 -4.33 13.37 2.43
N GLU A 52 -5.49 13.46 3.10
CA GLU A 52 -5.65 12.98 4.46
C GLU A 52 -5.30 11.47 4.58
N GLU A 53 -5.72 10.66 3.62
CA GLU A 53 -5.43 9.24 3.55
C GLU A 53 -3.93 8.94 3.38
N ALA A 54 -3.23 9.75 2.59
CA ALA A 54 -1.77 9.64 2.46
C ALA A 54 -1.06 9.99 3.78
N LEU A 55 -1.51 11.05 4.46
CA LEU A 55 -1.00 11.43 5.79
C LEU A 55 -1.27 10.34 6.83
N ALA A 56 -2.45 9.71 6.78
CA ALA A 56 -2.83 8.60 7.65
C ALA A 56 -1.90 7.39 7.48
N ILE A 57 -1.59 7.00 6.25
CA ILE A 57 -0.63 5.92 5.96
C ILE A 57 0.75 6.26 6.54
N LEU A 58 1.26 7.47 6.28
CA LEU A 58 2.55 7.90 6.82
C LEU A 58 2.55 7.88 8.35
N TYR A 59 1.49 8.40 8.98
CA TYR A 59 1.34 8.41 10.43
C TYR A 59 1.43 7.00 10.99
N LEU A 60 0.65 6.05 10.49
CA LEU A 60 0.70 4.65 10.96
C LEU A 60 2.09 4.03 10.75
N ALA A 61 2.73 4.32 9.62
CA ALA A 61 4.02 3.75 9.27
C ALA A 61 5.21 4.42 10.00
N ARG A 62 5.01 5.50 10.78
CA ARG A 62 6.09 6.33 11.37
C ARG A 62 7.12 5.58 12.22
N ARG A 63 6.73 4.43 12.78
CA ARG A 63 7.58 3.60 13.66
C ARG A 63 8.36 2.54 12.89
N ARG A 64 7.65 1.66 12.18
CA ARG A 64 8.21 0.47 11.51
C ARG A 64 8.51 0.72 10.04
N GLY A 65 7.69 1.54 9.39
CA GLY A 65 7.80 1.89 7.98
C GLY A 65 7.41 0.79 7.01
N ALA A 66 6.99 -0.40 7.47
CA ALA A 66 6.66 -1.53 6.61
C ALA A 66 5.16 -1.55 6.26
N MET A 67 4.87 -1.81 4.99
CA MET A 67 3.52 -1.82 4.43
C MET A 67 3.35 -2.96 3.43
N GLU A 68 2.14 -3.51 3.36
CA GLU A 68 1.74 -4.52 2.40
C GLU A 68 0.47 -4.07 1.66
N ILE A 69 0.40 -4.27 0.35
CA ILE A 69 -0.84 -4.10 -0.44
C ILE A 69 -1.46 -5.46 -0.72
N LYS A 70 -2.63 -5.75 -0.14
CA LYS A 70 -3.31 -7.04 -0.32
C LYS A 70 -4.82 -6.93 -0.43
N GLY A 71 -5.43 -7.85 -1.16
CA GLY A 71 -6.88 -8.04 -1.25
C GLY A 71 -7.31 -9.37 -0.63
N VAL A 72 -8.62 -9.55 -0.46
CA VAL A 72 -9.21 -10.81 -0.02
C VAL A 72 -10.00 -11.43 -1.17
N ASN A 73 -9.53 -12.54 -1.71
CA ASN A 73 -10.14 -13.12 -2.92
C ASN A 73 -11.47 -13.85 -2.65
N GLN A 74 -11.76 -14.20 -1.38
CA GLN A 74 -12.90 -15.03 -1.00
C GLN A 74 -14.02 -14.27 -0.26
N ALA A 75 -14.08 -12.95 -0.37
CA ALA A 75 -15.17 -12.20 0.25
C ALA A 75 -16.47 -12.28 -0.58
N PHE A 76 -17.62 -12.38 0.11
CA PHE A 76 -18.94 -12.44 -0.52
C PHE A 76 -19.34 -11.10 -1.16
N ASP A 77 -19.07 -9.99 -0.46
CA ASP A 77 -19.28 -8.64 -0.99
C ASP A 77 -18.12 -8.26 -1.92
N SER A 78 -18.44 -7.67 -3.08
CA SER A 78 -17.44 -7.30 -4.07
C SER A 78 -16.49 -6.22 -3.56
N SER A 79 -16.98 -5.26 -2.77
CA SER A 79 -16.19 -4.18 -2.16
C SER A 79 -15.20 -4.71 -1.13
N GLU A 80 -15.53 -5.83 -0.49
CA GLU A 80 -14.65 -6.50 0.46
C GLU A 80 -13.47 -7.22 -0.23
N ARG A 81 -13.50 -7.36 -1.57
CA ARG A 81 -12.38 -7.94 -2.34
C ARG A 81 -11.37 -6.91 -2.80
N PHE A 82 -11.62 -5.61 -2.58
CA PHE A 82 -10.69 -4.56 -2.98
C PHE A 82 -9.33 -4.72 -2.30
N LEU A 83 -8.28 -4.28 -2.98
CA LEU A 83 -6.96 -4.14 -2.38
C LEU A 83 -7.05 -3.14 -1.22
N ALA A 84 -6.29 -3.40 -0.16
CA ALA A 84 -6.18 -2.55 1.01
C ALA A 84 -4.70 -2.30 1.32
N VAL A 85 -4.43 -1.12 1.87
CA VAL A 85 -3.12 -0.77 2.41
C VAL A 85 -3.05 -1.30 3.84
N CYS A 86 -2.08 -2.16 4.11
CA CYS A 86 -1.85 -2.73 5.44
C CYS A 86 -0.53 -2.18 5.98
N VAL A 87 -0.53 -1.68 7.21
CA VAL A 87 0.63 -1.00 7.81
C VAL A 87 1.04 -1.72 9.08
N GLU A 88 2.31 -2.11 9.19
CA GLU A 88 2.85 -2.65 10.45
C GLU A 88 2.98 -1.54 11.51
N LEU A 89 2.28 -1.69 12.63
CA LEU A 89 2.41 -0.79 13.78
C LEU A 89 3.58 -1.19 14.67
N ASP A 90 3.72 -2.50 14.88
CA ASP A 90 4.82 -3.15 15.59
C ASP A 90 5.01 -4.59 15.04
N LEU A 91 5.64 -5.48 15.82
CA LEU A 91 5.94 -6.85 15.37
C LEU A 91 4.70 -7.74 15.27
N ASP A 92 3.65 -7.43 16.03
CA ASP A 92 2.48 -8.30 16.18
C ASP A 92 1.19 -7.66 15.65
N ARG A 93 1.18 -6.33 15.45
CA ARG A 93 0.00 -5.57 15.05
C ARG A 93 0.14 -4.96 13.65
N VAL A 94 -0.87 -5.21 12.83
CA VAL A 94 -1.05 -4.62 11.50
C VAL A 94 -2.36 -3.84 11.50
N PHE A 95 -2.30 -2.60 11.00
CA PHE A 95 -3.49 -1.79 10.76
C PHE A 95 -3.92 -1.94 9.30
N ILE A 96 -5.17 -2.32 9.07
CA ILE A 96 -5.72 -2.48 7.73
C ILE A 96 -6.53 -1.23 7.38
N LEU A 97 -6.10 -0.47 6.38
CA LEU A 97 -6.80 0.73 5.93
C LEU A 97 -7.96 0.34 5.02
N LYS A 98 -9.03 -0.12 5.66
CA LYS A 98 -10.26 -0.57 5.01
C LYS A 98 -11.43 -0.40 5.96
N ARG A 99 -12.49 0.20 5.48
CA ARG A 99 -13.74 0.42 6.19
C ARG A 99 -14.87 -0.40 5.59
N ARG A 100 -15.64 -1.07 6.44
CA ARG A 100 -16.77 -1.89 6.00
C ARG A 100 -17.94 -0.98 5.63
N GLY A 101 -18.40 -1.06 4.38
CA GLY A 101 -19.53 -0.27 3.88
C GLY A 101 -19.19 1.11 3.32
N ASP A 102 -17.90 1.48 3.24
CA ASP A 102 -17.44 2.70 2.59
C ASP A 102 -16.37 2.41 1.52
N PRO A 103 -16.78 1.87 0.35
CA PRO A 103 -15.84 1.51 -0.72
C PRO A 103 -15.11 2.72 -1.31
N GLU A 104 -15.72 3.91 -1.25
CA GLU A 104 -15.09 5.13 -1.74
C GLU A 104 -13.88 5.49 -0.87
N GLN A 105 -14.03 5.45 0.45
CA GLN A 105 -12.92 5.69 1.36
C GLN A 105 -11.80 4.65 1.19
N ASN A 106 -12.14 3.39 0.94
CA ASN A 106 -11.15 2.34 0.65
C ASN A 106 -10.31 2.66 -0.61
N ILE A 107 -10.96 3.19 -1.65
CA ILE A 107 -10.27 3.63 -2.87
C ILE A 107 -9.39 4.87 -2.58
N ARG A 108 -9.83 5.79 -1.73
CA ARG A 108 -9.03 6.96 -1.33
C ARG A 108 -7.75 6.55 -0.61
N PHE A 109 -7.75 5.48 0.20
CA PHE A 109 -6.50 4.95 0.77
C PHE A 109 -5.53 4.44 -0.29
N LEU A 110 -6.03 3.77 -1.35
CA LEU A 110 -5.18 3.36 -2.47
C LEU A 110 -4.66 4.56 -3.29
N ASP A 111 -5.45 5.61 -3.50
CA ASP A 111 -4.96 6.84 -4.13
C ASP A 111 -3.96 7.57 -3.23
N GLY A 112 -4.19 7.61 -1.92
CA GLY A 112 -3.24 8.14 -0.94
C GLY A 112 -1.90 7.38 -1.02
N PHE A 113 -1.94 6.06 -1.07
CA PHE A 113 -0.74 5.24 -1.29
C PHE A 113 -0.05 5.55 -2.62
N ARG A 114 -0.81 5.70 -3.71
CA ARG A 114 -0.30 6.14 -5.02
C ARG A 114 0.43 7.48 -4.92
N GLN A 115 -0.10 8.45 -4.17
CA GLN A 115 0.54 9.75 -3.94
C GLN A 115 1.89 9.58 -3.24
N LEU A 116 1.98 8.71 -2.23
CA LEU A 116 3.23 8.44 -1.51
C LEU A 116 4.29 7.79 -2.41
N CYS A 117 3.89 6.83 -3.25
CA CYS A 117 4.77 6.21 -4.24
C CYS A 117 5.32 7.26 -5.22
N ALA A 118 4.44 8.08 -5.80
CA ALA A 118 4.82 9.11 -6.77
C ALA A 118 5.67 10.23 -6.15
N ALA A 119 5.46 10.54 -4.87
CA ALA A 119 6.24 11.53 -4.13
C ALA A 119 7.61 11.00 -3.65
N GLY A 120 7.89 9.69 -3.80
CA GLY A 120 9.13 9.07 -3.34
C GLY A 120 9.21 8.89 -1.83
N LEU A 121 8.07 8.87 -1.15
CA LEU A 121 7.98 8.64 0.29
C LEU A 121 7.91 7.15 0.63
N VAL A 122 7.55 6.34 -0.36
CA VAL A 122 7.48 4.89 -0.30
C VAL A 122 8.39 4.28 -1.35
N MET A 123 8.97 3.14 -1.05
CA MET A 123 9.70 2.30 -2.00
C MET A 123 9.09 0.90 -2.06
N HIS A 124 9.14 0.29 -3.24
CA HIS A 124 8.76 -1.10 -3.45
C HIS A 124 9.98 -2.00 -3.28
N HIS A 125 9.81 -3.17 -2.63
CA HIS A 125 10.88 -4.15 -2.45
C HIS A 125 10.67 -5.36 -3.33
N LEU A 126 9.59 -6.09 -3.09
CA LEU A 126 9.24 -7.32 -3.80
C LEU A 126 7.75 -7.62 -3.61
N LEU A 127 7.13 -8.23 -4.61
CA LEU A 127 5.71 -8.64 -4.56
C LEU A 127 4.80 -7.52 -4.04
N ARG A 128 4.22 -7.71 -2.85
CA ARG A 128 3.26 -6.81 -2.20
C ARG A 128 3.89 -5.91 -1.14
N ASP A 129 5.21 -6.01 -0.96
CA ASP A 129 5.93 -5.41 0.15
C ASP A 129 6.53 -4.06 -0.22
N PHE A 130 6.24 -3.08 0.62
CA PHE A 130 6.68 -1.70 0.49
C PHE A 130 7.24 -1.21 1.82
N SER A 131 8.07 -0.17 1.76
CA SER A 131 8.47 0.54 2.97
C SER A 131 8.50 2.05 2.78
N LEU A 132 8.54 2.80 3.88
CA LEU A 132 8.95 4.19 3.83
C LEU A 132 10.40 4.30 3.33
N THR A 133 10.67 5.38 2.59
CA THR A 133 12.03 5.88 2.35
C THR A 133 12.53 6.65 3.57
N ILE A 134 13.80 7.04 3.60
CA ILE A 134 14.33 7.92 4.67
C ILE A 134 13.53 9.23 4.74
N ARG A 135 13.26 9.86 3.60
CA ARG A 135 12.40 11.05 3.51
C ARG A 135 10.97 10.76 3.98
N GLY A 136 10.44 9.58 3.66
CA GLY A 136 9.15 9.10 4.17
C GLY A 136 9.12 9.06 5.70
N PHE A 137 10.16 8.52 6.34
CA PHE A 137 10.27 8.51 7.81
C PHE A 137 10.35 9.92 8.41
N GLU A 138 11.10 10.83 7.79
CA GLU A 138 11.22 12.21 8.27
C GLU A 138 9.86 12.91 8.29
N ILE A 139 9.10 12.81 7.20
CA ILE A 139 7.76 13.41 7.10
C ILE A 139 6.80 12.70 8.05
N ALA A 140 6.78 11.37 8.06
CA ALA A 140 5.89 10.57 8.90
C ALA A 140 6.01 10.93 10.39
N ARG A 141 7.22 11.24 10.88
CA ARG A 141 7.46 11.63 12.28
C ARG A 141 6.97 13.03 12.62
N SER A 142 6.75 13.90 11.64
CA SER A 142 6.19 15.23 11.85
C SER A 142 4.67 15.29 11.91
N ILE A 143 3.99 14.22 11.46
CA ILE A 143 2.52 14.16 11.42
C ILE A 143 2.00 13.89 12.83
N ARG A 144 1.01 14.69 13.26
CA ARG A 144 0.37 14.52 14.56
C ARG A 144 -0.97 13.81 14.40
N ARG A 145 -1.50 13.27 15.49
CA ARG A 145 -2.73 12.47 15.47
C ARG A 145 -3.93 13.30 15.02
N GLU A 146 -3.98 14.57 15.40
CA GLU A 146 -5.03 15.51 15.01
C GLU A 146 -5.06 15.81 13.50
N ASP A 147 -3.97 15.55 12.78
CA ASP A 147 -3.87 15.79 11.34
C ASP A 147 -4.44 14.62 10.52
N VAL A 148 -4.86 13.52 11.17
CA VAL A 148 -5.35 12.28 10.52
C VAL A 148 -6.65 11.74 11.15
N PRO A 149 -7.72 12.55 11.24
CA PRO A 149 -8.97 12.13 11.88
C PRO A 149 -9.65 10.95 11.19
N VAL A 150 -9.37 10.73 9.90
CA VAL A 150 -9.80 9.55 9.13
C VAL A 150 -9.50 8.22 9.84
N LEU A 151 -8.46 8.14 10.67
CA LEU A 151 -8.05 6.90 11.33
C LEU A 151 -8.96 6.47 12.49
N ALA A 152 -9.62 7.42 13.16
CA ALA A 152 -10.43 7.13 14.35
C ALA A 152 -11.54 6.08 14.09
N PRO A 153 -12.43 6.25 13.09
CA PRO A 153 -13.47 5.25 12.81
C PRO A 153 -12.90 3.89 12.40
N LEU A 154 -11.75 3.86 11.71
CA LEU A 154 -11.10 2.61 11.32
C LEU A 154 -10.50 1.85 12.52
N ALA A 155 -9.96 2.59 13.48
CA ALA A 155 -9.39 2.01 14.69
C ALA A 155 -10.49 1.42 15.59
N GLU A 156 -11.65 2.07 15.66
CA GLU A 156 -12.84 1.55 16.35
C GLU A 156 -13.31 0.22 15.72
N GLU A 157 -13.41 0.15 14.38
CA GLU A 157 -13.78 -1.09 13.67
C GLU A 157 -12.79 -2.23 13.89
N GLN A 158 -11.51 -1.91 14.12
CA GLN A 158 -10.43 -2.88 14.33
C GLN A 158 -10.12 -3.16 15.81
N LEU A 159 -10.85 -2.55 16.74
CA LEU A 159 -10.65 -2.69 18.19
C LEU A 159 -9.22 -2.33 18.62
N LEU A 160 -8.68 -1.24 18.06
CA LEU A 160 -7.36 -0.70 18.36
C LEU A 160 -7.48 0.62 19.11
N ASP A 161 -7.11 0.63 20.38
CA ASP A 161 -7.18 1.84 21.22
C ASP A 161 -6.06 2.85 20.90
N ASP A 162 -4.89 2.36 20.48
CA ASP A 162 -3.68 3.14 20.20
C ASP A 162 -3.03 2.79 18.85
N PHE A 163 -2.80 3.81 18.03
CA PHE A 163 -2.11 3.76 16.73
C PHE A 163 -1.22 5.00 16.53
#